data_AF-A0A5P8WG28-F1
#
_entry.id   AF-A0A5P8WG28-F1
#
_cell.length_a   1.000
_cell.length_b   1.000
_cell.length_c   1.000
_cell.angle_alpha   90.00
_cell.angle_beta   90.00
_cell.angle_gamma   90.00
#
_symmetry.space_group_name_H-M   'P 1'
#
loop_
_entity.id
_entity.type
_entity.pdbx_description
1 polymer ?
#
loop_
_entity_poly.entity_id
_entity_poly.type
_entity_poly.pdbx_seq_one_letter_code
_entity_poly.pdbx_strand_id
1 'polypeptide(L)'
;MLEVKPQIVHFCGHGSGEDGLVLEDDDGNEHFVNSDALSQLFKQFSDNIECILLNACYSEFQADALIQHINYVIGMSREIGDEAAIAFSIGFYDSIWAGRTVEVAYELGCNSIQMELSSPSPQSRKLIPIQSPEDRQTLVSPDHLIPVLKKKQNLNTEWH
;
A
#
# COMPACT_ATOMS: atom_id res chain seq x y z
N MET A 1 -7.64 3.18 -18.24
CA MET A 1 -8.94 2.76 -17.66
C MET A 1 -10.08 2.75 -18.65
N LEU A 2 -10.10 3.62 -19.66
CA LEU A 2 -11.14 3.58 -20.69
C LEU A 2 -10.93 2.46 -21.72
N GLU A 3 -9.66 2.10 -21.98
CA GLU A 3 -9.31 1.02 -22.93
C GLU A 3 -9.04 -0.32 -22.24
N VAL A 4 -8.51 -0.26 -21.01
CA VAL A 4 -8.25 -1.42 -20.14
C VAL A 4 -9.19 -1.30 -18.95
N LYS A 5 -9.94 -2.36 -18.64
CA LYS A 5 -10.84 -2.46 -17.49
C LYS A 5 -10.15 -3.21 -16.33
N PRO A 6 -9.28 -2.55 -15.54
CA PRO A 6 -8.55 -3.23 -14.48
C PRO A 6 -9.47 -3.60 -13.33
N GLN A 7 -9.25 -4.77 -12.75
CA GLN A 7 -9.84 -5.16 -11.47
C GLN A 7 -9.00 -4.69 -10.28
N ILE A 8 -7.69 -4.51 -10.48
CA ILE A 8 -6.76 -4.02 -9.46
C ILE A 8 -5.97 -2.84 -10.02
N VAL A 9 -5.86 -1.78 -9.23
CA VAL A 9 -5.00 -0.64 -9.52
C VAL A 9 -3.91 -0.57 -8.48
N HIS A 10 -2.67 -0.41 -8.92
CA HIS A 10 -1.51 -0.31 -8.03
C HIS A 10 -0.77 0.97 -8.31
N PHE A 11 -0.73 1.82 -7.31
CA PHE A 11 0.09 3.01 -7.28
C PHE A 11 1.33 2.75 -6.43
N CYS A 12 2.51 3.05 -6.96
CA CYS A 12 3.77 3.00 -6.24
C CYS A 12 4.49 4.33 -6.46
N GLY A 13 4.80 5.04 -5.38
CA GLY A 13 5.39 6.37 -5.48
C GLY A 13 5.42 7.10 -4.13
N HIS A 14 5.62 8.41 -4.17
CA HIS A 14 5.67 9.22 -2.97
C HIS A 14 4.26 9.57 -2.47
N GLY A 15 4.11 9.57 -1.15
CA GLY A 15 2.91 10.06 -0.47
C GLY A 15 3.32 11.02 0.64
N SER A 16 2.52 12.08 0.81
CA SER A 16 2.75 13.12 1.81
C SER A 16 1.55 13.24 2.77
N GLY A 17 0.99 12.10 3.16
CA GLY A 17 -0.14 12.04 4.09
C GLY A 17 -1.34 12.84 3.59
N GLU A 18 -1.74 13.88 4.32
CA GLU A 18 -2.89 14.72 3.96
C GLU A 18 -2.72 15.47 2.63
N ASP A 19 -1.48 15.79 2.24
CA ASP A 19 -1.20 16.55 1.01
C ASP A 19 -1.47 15.75 -0.27
N GLY A 20 -1.63 14.42 -0.17
CA GLY A 20 -1.99 13.57 -1.30
C GLY A 20 -0.89 12.61 -1.74
N LEU A 21 -1.15 12.00 -2.90
CA LEU A 21 -0.15 11.24 -3.65
C LEU A 21 0.57 12.17 -4.61
N VAL A 22 1.86 11.94 -4.82
CA VAL A 22 2.65 12.66 -5.80
C VAL A 22 2.60 11.90 -7.12
N LEU A 23 1.98 12.50 -8.14
CA LEU A 23 2.00 12.02 -9.51
C LEU A 23 3.01 12.83 -10.33
N GLU A 24 3.43 12.30 -11.46
CA GLU A 24 4.20 13.04 -12.46
C GLU A 24 3.24 13.71 -13.44
N ASP A 25 3.45 14.99 -13.76
CA ASP A 25 2.75 15.67 -14.86
C ASP A 25 3.40 15.42 -16.22
N ASP A 26 2.79 15.91 -17.31
CA ASP A 26 3.28 15.69 -18.67
C ASP A 26 4.69 16.29 -18.92
N ASP A 27 5.14 17.21 -18.07
CA ASP A 27 6.44 17.86 -18.12
C ASP A 27 7.48 17.21 -17.17
N GLY A 28 7.11 16.13 -16.47
CA GLY A 28 7.98 15.41 -15.55
C GLY A 28 8.06 16.01 -14.14
N ASN A 29 7.19 16.96 -13.80
CA ASN A 29 7.18 17.60 -12.49
C ASN A 29 6.27 16.88 -11.49
N GLU A 30 6.55 17.07 -10.22
CA GLU A 30 5.71 16.59 -9.13
C GLU A 30 4.36 17.34 -9.11
N HIS A 31 3.28 16.59 -9.18
CA HIS A 31 1.91 17.06 -9.09
C HIS A 31 1.17 16.34 -7.97
N PHE A 32 0.82 17.08 -6.93
CA PHE A 32 0.08 16.56 -5.79
C PHE A 32 -1.40 16.37 -6.14
N VAL A 33 -1.89 15.15 -5.96
CA VAL A 33 -3.30 14.82 -6.10
C VAL A 33 -3.88 14.48 -4.75
N ASN A 34 -4.77 15.33 -4.27
CA ASN A 34 -5.45 15.16 -2.99
C ASN A 34 -6.45 13.98 -3.01
N SER A 35 -6.85 13.54 -1.82
CA SER A 35 -7.74 12.40 -1.63
C SER A 35 -9.11 12.56 -2.30
N ASP A 36 -9.65 13.78 -2.32
CA ASP A 36 -10.96 14.07 -2.93
C ASP A 36 -10.93 13.91 -4.45
N ALA A 37 -9.87 14.40 -5.09
CA ALA A 37 -9.69 14.26 -6.54
C ALA A 37 -9.52 12.78 -6.92
N LEU A 38 -8.71 12.01 -6.18
CA LEU A 38 -8.58 10.58 -6.37
C LEU A 38 -9.93 9.87 -6.20
N SER A 39 -10.65 10.17 -5.11
CA SER A 39 -11.95 9.56 -4.83
C SER A 39 -12.97 9.82 -5.94
N GLN A 40 -13.06 11.05 -6.44
CA GLN A 40 -13.95 11.41 -7.55
C GLN A 40 -13.59 10.70 -8.86
N LEU A 41 -12.29 10.53 -9.13
CA LEU A 41 -11.79 9.79 -10.30
C LEU A 41 -12.19 8.31 -10.21
N PHE A 42 -11.82 7.64 -9.12
CA PHE A 42 -12.05 6.20 -8.95
C PHE A 42 -13.53 5.84 -8.81
N LYS A 43 -14.35 6.77 -8.33
CA LYS A 43 -15.81 6.64 -8.36
C LYS A 43 -16.36 6.36 -9.75
N GLN A 44 -15.75 6.90 -10.82
CA GLN A 44 -16.21 6.65 -12.19
C GLN A 44 -15.97 5.21 -12.66
N PHE A 45 -15.14 4.45 -11.93
CA PHE A 45 -14.71 3.11 -12.28
C PHE A 45 -15.00 2.08 -11.18
N SER A 46 -15.84 2.44 -10.20
CA SER A 46 -16.18 1.60 -9.03
C SER A 46 -16.83 0.27 -9.36
N ASP A 47 -17.37 0.15 -10.57
CA ASP A 47 -18.04 -1.05 -11.06
C ASP A 47 -17.06 -2.07 -11.65
N ASN A 48 -15.82 -1.65 -11.96
CA ASN A 48 -14.79 -2.52 -12.53
C ASN A 48 -13.64 -2.76 -11.55
N ILE A 49 -13.27 -1.74 -10.77
CA ILE A 49 -12.14 -1.80 -9.85
C ILE A 49 -12.61 -2.41 -8.53
N GLU A 50 -12.06 -3.58 -8.21
CA GLU A 50 -12.32 -4.28 -6.97
C GLU A 50 -11.37 -3.84 -5.87
N CYS A 51 -10.09 -3.62 -6.21
CA CYS A 51 -9.05 -3.29 -5.24
C CYS A 51 -8.13 -2.17 -5.74
N ILE A 52 -7.77 -1.25 -4.84
CA ILE A 52 -6.68 -0.29 -5.04
C ILE A 52 -5.58 -0.57 -4.01
N LEU A 53 -4.33 -0.73 -4.48
CA LEU A 53 -3.14 -0.81 -3.65
C LEU A 53 -2.32 0.48 -3.79
N LEU A 54 -2.14 1.20 -2.68
CA LEU A 54 -1.33 2.41 -2.59
C LEU A 54 -0.02 2.10 -1.85
N ASN A 55 1.01 1.72 -2.59
CA ASN A 55 2.39 1.64 -2.08
C ASN A 55 3.01 3.04 -2.06
N ALA A 56 2.51 3.88 -1.16
CA ALA A 56 3.03 5.23 -0.94
C ALA A 56 2.94 5.57 0.55
N CYS A 57 3.94 6.29 1.06
CA CYS A 57 4.03 6.64 2.47
C CYS A 57 2.78 7.38 2.94
N TYR A 58 2.26 7.01 4.12
CA TYR A 58 1.08 7.64 4.74
C TYR A 58 -0.20 7.63 3.86
N SER A 59 -0.29 6.70 2.90
CA SER A 59 -1.42 6.60 1.97
C SER A 59 -2.71 6.06 2.59
N GLU A 60 -2.71 5.69 3.88
CA GLU A 60 -3.93 5.35 4.62
C GLU A 60 -4.98 6.47 4.55
N PHE A 61 -4.56 7.74 4.55
CA PHE A 61 -5.45 8.88 4.45
C PHE A 61 -6.25 8.89 3.14
N GLN A 62 -5.61 8.56 2.02
CA GLN A 62 -6.28 8.40 0.73
C GLN A 62 -7.17 7.15 0.71
N ALA A 63 -6.75 6.08 1.38
CA ALA A 63 -7.54 4.85 1.48
C ALA A 63 -8.91 5.10 2.13
N ASP A 64 -8.98 5.95 3.15
CA ASP A 64 -10.23 6.34 3.82
C ASP A 64 -11.20 7.11 2.89
N ALA A 65 -10.69 7.90 1.95
CA ALA A 65 -11.52 8.58 0.96
C ALA A 65 -11.99 7.63 -0.17
N LEU A 66 -11.12 6.70 -0.59
CA LEU A 66 -11.39 5.78 -1.70
C LEU A 66 -12.36 4.65 -1.33
N ILE A 67 -12.34 4.19 -0.07
CA ILE A 67 -13.18 3.08 0.39
C ILE A 67 -14.68 3.41 0.36
N GLN A 68 -15.04 4.70 0.24
CA GLN A 68 -16.42 5.13 0.02
C GLN A 68 -16.97 4.59 -1.31
N HIS A 69 -16.10 4.32 -2.28
CA HIS A 69 -16.48 3.93 -3.64
C HIS A 69 -15.97 2.55 -4.02
N ILE A 70 -14.76 2.17 -3.62
CA ILE A 70 -14.11 0.91 -3.97
C ILE A 70 -14.28 -0.13 -2.86
N ASN A 71 -14.37 -1.41 -3.23
CA ASN A 71 -14.59 -2.51 -2.30
C ASN A 71 -13.42 -2.73 -1.34
N TYR A 72 -12.20 -2.71 -1.87
CA TYR A 72 -10.97 -2.86 -1.10
C TYR A 72 -9.96 -1.77 -1.43
N VAL A 73 -9.36 -1.20 -0.40
CA VAL A 73 -8.23 -0.27 -0.56
C VAL A 73 -7.16 -0.61 0.45
N ILE A 74 -5.94 -0.84 -0.02
CA ILE A 74 -4.77 -1.08 0.82
C ILE A 74 -3.91 0.18 0.75
N GLY A 75 -3.67 0.80 1.91
CA GLY A 75 -2.76 1.94 2.04
C GLY A 75 -1.65 1.66 3.05
N MET A 76 -0.77 2.63 3.25
CA MET A 76 0.32 2.56 4.22
C MET A 76 0.08 3.55 5.36
N SER A 77 0.09 3.08 6.60
CA SER A 77 -0.13 3.93 7.79
C SER A 77 1.04 4.86 8.10
N ARG A 78 2.24 4.54 7.60
CA ARG A 78 3.48 5.30 7.78
C ARG A 78 4.41 5.12 6.59
N GLU A 79 5.63 5.63 6.69
CA GLU A 79 6.70 5.35 5.74
C GLU A 79 7.00 3.85 5.64
N ILE A 80 7.14 3.36 4.41
CA ILE A 80 7.49 1.98 4.08
C ILE A 80 8.75 1.97 3.22
N GLY A 81 9.71 1.11 3.55
CA GLY A 81 10.93 0.95 2.76
C GLY A 81 10.70 0.11 1.50
N ASP A 82 11.53 0.30 0.48
CA ASP A 82 11.41 -0.38 -0.81
C ASP A 82 11.36 -1.91 -0.67
N GLU A 83 12.24 -2.51 0.15
CA GLU A 83 12.26 -3.96 0.36
C GLU A 83 10.94 -4.48 0.92
N ALA A 84 10.34 -3.76 1.87
CA ALA A 84 9.03 -4.09 2.45
C ALA A 84 7.91 -3.94 1.41
N ALA A 85 7.89 -2.84 0.65
CA ALA A 85 6.88 -2.60 -0.38
C ALA A 85 6.94 -3.64 -1.51
N ILE A 86 8.16 -4.06 -1.90
CA ILE A 86 8.39 -5.12 -2.88
C ILE A 86 7.92 -6.46 -2.32
N ALA A 87 8.34 -6.85 -1.12
CA ALA A 87 7.96 -8.10 -0.49
C ALA A 87 6.43 -8.22 -0.32
N PHE A 88 5.78 -7.13 0.09
CA PHE A 88 4.32 -7.05 0.15
C PHE A 88 3.68 -7.33 -1.21
N SER A 89 4.14 -6.63 -2.25
CA SER A 89 3.57 -6.72 -3.60
C SER A 89 3.72 -8.13 -4.17
N ILE A 90 4.87 -8.77 -3.95
CA ILE A 90 5.09 -10.18 -4.36
C ILE A 90 4.07 -11.09 -3.68
N GLY A 91 3.98 -11.05 -2.34
CA GLY A 91 3.04 -11.90 -1.60
C GLY A 91 1.59 -11.65 -1.97
N PHE A 92 1.21 -10.38 -2.17
CA PHE A 92 -0.12 -9.98 -2.58
C PHE A 92 -0.48 -10.54 -3.97
N TYR A 93 0.34 -10.26 -4.99
CA TYR A 93 0.03 -10.67 -6.36
C TYR A 93 0.15 -12.17 -6.58
N ASP A 94 1.09 -12.87 -5.93
CA ASP A 94 1.17 -14.33 -5.99
C ASP A 94 -0.12 -14.96 -5.46
N SER A 95 -0.68 -14.38 -4.40
CA SER A 95 -1.93 -14.84 -3.79
C SER A 95 -3.14 -14.56 -4.67
N ILE A 96 -3.23 -13.36 -5.25
CA ILE A 96 -4.29 -13.02 -6.22
C ILE A 96 -4.21 -13.94 -7.44
N TRP A 97 -3.02 -14.16 -7.99
CA TRP A 97 -2.80 -15.05 -9.12
C TRP A 97 -3.19 -16.50 -8.80
N ALA A 98 -2.99 -16.93 -7.55
CA ALA A 98 -3.46 -18.22 -7.05
C ALA A 98 -4.98 -18.29 -6.80
N GLY A 99 -5.75 -17.25 -7.15
CA GLY A 99 -7.21 -17.18 -6.98
C GLY A 99 -7.67 -16.94 -5.55
N ARG A 100 -6.82 -16.36 -4.70
CA ARG A 100 -7.20 -15.98 -3.33
C ARG A 100 -7.99 -14.67 -3.32
N THR A 101 -8.78 -14.47 -2.25
CA THR A 101 -9.49 -13.20 -2.05
C THR A 101 -8.51 -12.09 -1.67
N VAL A 102 -8.95 -10.83 -1.78
CA VAL A 102 -8.14 -9.66 -1.45
C VAL A 102 -7.68 -9.70 0.02
N GLU A 103 -8.53 -10.14 0.94
CA GLU A 103 -8.18 -10.24 2.36
C GLU A 103 -7.05 -11.25 2.60
N VAL A 104 -7.16 -12.43 2.00
CA VAL A 104 -6.12 -13.47 2.12
C VAL A 104 -4.84 -13.00 1.43
N ALA A 105 -4.94 -12.36 0.27
CA ALA A 105 -3.78 -11.80 -0.43
C ALA A 105 -3.09 -10.70 0.39
N TYR A 106 -3.86 -9.84 1.06
CA TYR A 106 -3.33 -8.84 1.99
C TYR A 106 -2.57 -9.49 3.15
N GLU A 107 -3.17 -10.48 3.82
CA GLU A 107 -2.52 -11.19 4.93
C GLU A 107 -1.21 -11.87 4.48
N LEU A 108 -1.21 -12.49 3.31
CA LEU A 108 -0.03 -13.12 2.74
C LEU A 108 1.03 -12.10 2.31
N GLY A 109 0.63 -10.93 1.81
CA GLY A 109 1.54 -9.80 1.57
C GLY A 109 2.23 -9.34 2.86
N CYS A 110 1.49 -9.16 3.95
CA CYS A 110 2.08 -8.81 5.24
C CYS A 110 3.03 -9.90 5.77
N ASN A 111 2.66 -11.17 5.61
CA ASN A 111 3.53 -12.30 5.98
C ASN A 111 4.83 -12.30 5.17
N SER A 112 4.78 -11.98 3.88
CA SER A 112 5.99 -11.86 3.03
C SER A 112 6.94 -10.78 3.54
N ILE A 113 6.43 -9.61 3.95
CA ILE A 113 7.27 -8.58 4.60
C ILE A 113 7.95 -9.17 5.84
N GLN A 114 7.18 -9.83 6.71
CA GLN A 114 7.71 -10.40 7.94
C GLN A 114 8.81 -11.43 7.65
N MET A 115 8.64 -12.29 6.66
CA MET A 115 9.61 -13.33 6.32
C MET A 115 10.90 -12.76 5.71
N GLU A 116 10.78 -11.80 4.80
CA GLU A 116 11.94 -11.19 4.13
C GLU A 116 12.78 -10.38 5.13
N LEU A 117 12.13 -9.52 5.94
CA LEU A 117 12.82 -8.62 6.87
C LEU A 117 13.20 -9.27 8.21
N SER A 118 12.65 -10.47 8.53
CA SER A 118 13.14 -11.28 9.65
C SER A 118 14.44 -12.02 9.32
N SER A 119 14.79 -12.11 8.04
CA SER A 119 16.05 -12.70 7.62
C SER A 119 17.18 -11.71 7.92
N PRO A 120 18.14 -12.02 8.81
CA PRO A 120 19.28 -11.14 8.99
C PRO A 120 20.05 -11.10 7.66
N SER A 121 20.00 -9.96 6.97
CA SER A 121 20.74 -9.78 5.73
C SER A 121 22.23 -10.05 5.97
N PRO A 122 22.96 -10.72 5.06
CA PRO A 122 24.39 -10.97 5.23
C PRO A 122 25.24 -9.70 5.33
N GLN A 123 24.67 -8.52 5.02
CA GLN A 123 25.39 -7.25 4.94
C GLN A 123 25.43 -6.46 6.26
N SER A 124 24.75 -6.90 7.34
CA SER A 124 24.78 -6.24 8.65
C SER A 124 25.65 -6.92 9.71
N ARG A 125 26.79 -7.51 9.33
CA ARG A 125 27.90 -7.70 10.30
C ARG A 125 28.77 -6.45 10.36
N LYS A 126 28.18 -5.29 10.67
CA LYS A 126 28.96 -4.18 11.21
C LYS A 126 29.19 -4.48 12.69
N LEU A 127 30.46 -4.56 13.08
CA LEU A 127 30.89 -4.63 14.47
C LEU A 127 30.16 -3.54 15.26
N ILE A 128 29.36 -3.92 16.25
CA ILE A 128 28.63 -2.97 17.10
C ILE A 128 29.65 -2.40 18.11
N PRO A 129 29.97 -1.10 18.10
CA PRO A 129 30.65 -0.48 19.23
C PRO A 129 29.67 -0.46 20.40
N ILE A 130 30.12 -0.79 21.61
CA ILE A 130 29.30 -0.71 22.82
C ILE A 130 28.87 0.76 23.00
N GLN A 131 27.61 1.07 22.68
CA GLN A 131 27.04 2.40 22.84
C GLN A 131 26.47 2.60 24.26
N SER A 132 26.56 3.84 24.71
CA SER A 132 26.19 4.34 26.04
C SER A 132 24.71 4.10 26.38
N PRO A 133 24.33 4.03 27.68
CA PRO A 133 22.98 3.61 28.12
C PRO A 133 21.82 4.57 27.77
N GLU A 134 22.08 5.62 26.99
CA GLU A 134 21.18 6.74 26.74
C GLU A 134 20.53 6.73 25.35
N ASP A 135 20.93 5.83 24.45
CA ASP A 135 20.25 5.55 23.19
C ASP A 135 19.08 4.57 23.42
N ARG A 136 18.05 5.07 24.09
CA ARG A 136 16.78 4.38 24.30
C ARG A 136 16.16 4.04 22.93
N GLN A 137 15.98 2.75 22.65
CA GLN A 137 15.22 2.22 21.52
C GLN A 137 14.02 3.10 21.16
N THR A 138 14.07 3.74 20.00
CA THR A 138 12.86 3.99 19.23
C THR A 138 12.25 2.62 18.96
N LEU A 139 11.09 2.35 19.53
CA LEU A 139 10.30 1.17 19.23
C LEU A 139 9.84 1.30 17.76
N VAL A 140 10.68 0.90 16.82
CA VAL A 140 10.30 0.79 15.41
C VAL A 140 9.26 -0.32 15.36
N SER A 141 8.01 0.04 15.11
CA SER A 141 6.94 -0.93 14.87
C SER A 141 7.37 -1.84 13.71
N PRO A 142 7.04 -3.14 13.71
CA PRO A 142 7.36 -4.02 12.60
C PRO A 142 6.78 -3.54 11.26
N ASP A 143 7.54 -3.65 10.17
CA ASP A 143 7.12 -3.16 8.86
C ASP A 143 5.94 -3.91 8.24
N HIS A 144 5.72 -5.17 8.65
CA HIS A 144 4.54 -5.94 8.24
C HIS A 144 3.22 -5.38 8.79
N LEU A 145 3.27 -4.42 9.72
CA LEU A 145 2.10 -3.71 10.24
C LEU A 145 1.86 -2.36 9.53
N ILE A 146 2.69 -2.00 8.54
CA ILE A 146 2.52 -0.75 7.80
C ILE A 146 1.33 -0.81 6.83
N PRO A 147 1.18 -1.87 6.01
CA PRO A 147 0.02 -1.97 5.13
C PRO A 147 -1.26 -2.05 5.96
N VAL A 148 -2.29 -1.34 5.54
CA VAL A 148 -3.61 -1.33 6.17
C VAL A 148 -4.66 -1.61 5.12
N LEU A 149 -5.42 -2.68 5.32
CA LEU A 149 -6.59 -3.00 4.50
C LEU A 149 -7.82 -2.27 5.01
N LYS A 150 -8.42 -1.45 4.14
CA LYS A 150 -9.77 -0.91 4.30
C LYS A 150 -10.72 -1.75 3.45
N LYS A 151 -11.83 -2.18 4.06
CA LYS A 151 -12.90 -2.93 3.40
C LYS A 151 -14.21 -2.16 3.51
N LYS A 152 -14.89 -2.00 2.37
CA LYS A 152 -16.21 -1.37 2.33
C LYS A 152 -17.23 -2.27 3.01
N GLN A 153 -18.07 -1.69 3.89
CA GLN A 153 -19.05 -2.47 4.66
C GLN A 153 -20.07 -3.16 3.75
N ASN A 154 -20.53 -2.47 2.71
CA ASN A 154 -21.44 -3.00 1.69
C ASN A 154 -20.69 -3.03 0.37
N LEU A 155 -20.29 -4.23 -0.05
CA LEU A 155 -19.56 -4.42 -1.30
C LEU A 155 -20.46 -4.04 -2.49
N ASN A 156 -19.86 -3.39 -3.48
CA ASN A 156 -20.45 -3.20 -4.79
C ASN A 156 -20.75 -4.60 -5.35
N THR A 157 -22.01 -4.85 -5.65
CA THR A 157 -22.44 -6.10 -6.27
C THR A 157 -22.22 -5.99 -7.77
N GLU A 158 -21.73 -7.06 -8.40
CA GLU A 158 -21.72 -7.13 -9.87
C GLU A 158 -23.17 -7.06 -10.37
N TRP A 159 -23.51 -6.02 -11.12
CA TRP A 159 -24.74 -6.04 -11.93
C TRP A 159 -24.44 -6.89 -13.16
N HIS A 160 -24.93 -8.13 -13.16
CA HIS A 160 -24.85 -9.08 -14.28
C HIS A 160 -25.43 -8.51 -15.58
#